data_AF-A0A3M1QEP5-F1
#
_entry.id   AF-A0A3M1QEP5-F1
#
_cell.length_a   1.000
_cell.length_b   1.000
_cell.length_c   1.000
_cell.angle_alpha   90.00
_cell.angle_beta   90.00
_cell.angle_gamma   90.00
#
_symmetry.space_group_name_H-M   'P 1'
#
loop_
_entity.id
_entity.type
_entity.pdbx_description
1 polymer ?
#
loop_
_entity_poly.entity_id
_entity_poly.type
_entity_poly.pdbx_seq_one_letter_code
_entity_poly.pdbx_strand_id
1 'polypeptide(L)' 'PSYLTEFIERLRSQTDKPLVMGFGISTPEQARRMNDLVDGFIVGSALVKAGQNGANAVHDLAARLRNALD' A
#
# COMPACT_ATOMS: atom_id res chain seq x y z
N PRO A 1 7.70 8.00 7.53
CA PRO A 1 9.05 8.29 8.08
C PRO A 1 9.83 9.14 7.08
N SER A 2 10.67 10.08 7.52
CA SER A 2 11.38 11.02 6.61
C SER A 2 12.26 10.30 5.58
N TYR A 3 12.97 9.24 5.98
CA TYR A 3 13.82 8.45 5.07
C TYR A 3 13.06 7.86 3.88
N LEU A 4 11.76 7.59 4.04
CA LEU A 4 10.95 6.94 3.01
C LEU A 4 10.58 7.94 1.91
N THR A 5 10.29 9.18 2.28
CA THR A 5 9.99 10.26 1.33
C THR A 5 11.22 10.57 0.47
N GLU A 6 12.38 10.78 1.09
CA GLU A 6 13.64 11.04 0.38
C GLU A 6 14.01 9.91 -0.59
N PHE A 7 13.77 8.65 -0.18
CA PHE A 7 14.01 7.49 -1.03
C PHE A 7 13.11 7.47 -2.27
N ILE A 8 11.82 7.79 -2.11
CA ILE A 8 10.85 7.84 -3.21
C ILE A 8 11.19 8.96 -4.19
N GLU A 9 11.51 10.16 -3.69
CA GLU A 9 11.91 11.29 -4.52
C GLU A 9 13.15 10.95 -5.37
N ARG A 10 14.15 10.32 -4.75
CA ARG A 10 15.34 9.85 -5.47
C ARG A 10 14.97 8.83 -6.56
N LEU A 11 14.09 7.88 -6.28
CA LEU A 11 13.64 6.90 -7.28
C LEU A 11 12.88 7.56 -8.44
N ARG A 12 11.98 8.51 -8.18
CA ARG A 12 11.26 9.24 -9.24
C ARG A 12 12.21 10.00 -10.17
N SER A 13 13.34 10.50 -9.67
CA SER A 13 14.35 11.15 -10.52
C SER A 13 15.05 10.21 -11.52
N GLN A 14 14.90 8.89 -11.35
CA GLN A 14 15.58 7.88 -12.18
C GLN A 14 14.62 7.21 -13.18
N THR A 15 13.30 7.39 -13.05
CA THR A 15 12.34 6.73 -13.92
C THR A 15 10.97 7.41 -13.90
N ASP A 16 10.32 7.43 -15.06
CA ASP A 16 8.92 7.85 -15.23
C ASP A 16 7.93 6.69 -15.14
N LYS A 17 8.40 5.48 -14.82
CA LYS A 17 7.52 4.31 -14.65
C LYS A 17 6.72 4.43 -13.35
N PRO A 18 5.50 3.87 -13.30
CA PRO A 18 4.73 3.82 -12.07
C PRO A 18 5.51 3.17 -10.92
N LEU A 19 5.53 3.83 -9.77
CA LEU A 19 6.13 3.35 -8.53
C LEU A 19 5.05 2.76 -7.63
N VAL A 20 5.22 1.51 -7.23
CA VAL A 20 4.26 0.78 -6.40
C VAL A 20 4.95 0.29 -5.12
N MET A 21 4.32 0.49 -3.96
CA MET A 21 4.93 0.22 -2.66
C MET A 21 4.42 -1.07 -2.01
N GLY A 22 5.35 -1.96 -1.63
CA GLY A 22 5.07 -3.23 -0.93
C GLY A 22 5.60 -3.32 0.51
N PHE A 23 5.61 -2.23 1.29
CA PHE A 23 6.22 -2.17 2.63
C PHE A 23 5.29 -2.65 3.77
N GLY A 24 4.61 -3.78 3.58
CA GLY A 24 3.78 -4.38 4.63
C GLY A 24 2.63 -3.48 5.10
N ILE A 25 2.02 -2.73 4.19
CA ILE A 25 0.83 -1.91 4.46
C ILE A 25 -0.26 -2.83 5.00
N SER A 26 -0.73 -2.55 6.22
CA SER A 26 -1.77 -3.34 6.88
C SER A 26 -2.94 -2.49 7.37
N THR A 27 -2.86 -1.16 7.24
CA THR A 27 -3.88 -0.22 7.71
C THR A 27 -4.21 0.84 6.65
N PRO A 28 -5.49 1.26 6.57
CA PRO A 28 -5.94 2.40 5.76
C PRO A 28 -5.14 3.68 5.97
N GLU A 29 -4.77 3.99 7.22
CA GLU A 29 -4.07 5.23 7.59
C GLU A 29 -2.62 5.25 7.10
N GLN A 30 -1.98 4.08 6.97
CA GLN A 30 -0.68 3.97 6.32
C GLN A 30 -0.81 4.17 4.81
N ALA A 31 -1.86 3.60 4.20
CA ALA A 31 -2.12 3.72 2.77
C ALA A 31 -2.35 5.19 2.37
N ARG A 32 -3.23 5.92 3.08
CA ARG A 32 -3.47 7.36 2.85
C ARG A 32 -2.21 8.21 2.93
N ARG A 33 -1.42 8.05 4.00
CA ARG A 33 -0.20 8.85 4.21
C ARG A 33 0.82 8.71 3.10
N MET A 34 0.77 7.61 2.36
CA MET A 34 1.73 7.30 1.30
C MET A 34 1.15 7.51 -0.10
N ASN A 35 -0.17 7.73 -0.23
CA ASN A 35 -0.88 7.77 -1.51
C ASN A 35 -0.37 8.90 -2.42
N ASP A 36 0.06 10.02 -1.84
CA ASP A 36 0.60 11.15 -2.60
C ASP A 36 2.04 10.93 -3.09
N LEU A 37 2.71 9.88 -2.61
CA LEU A 37 4.12 9.61 -2.91
C LEU A 37 4.30 8.51 -3.96
N VAL A 38 3.38 7.55 -4.02
CA VAL A 38 3.47 6.37 -4.91
C VAL A 38 2.18 6.19 -5.71
N ASP A 39 2.30 5.54 -6.86
CA ASP A 39 1.18 5.33 -7.79
C ASP A 39 0.33 4.10 -7.42
N GLY A 40 0.73 3.34 -6.40
CA GLY A 40 -0.05 2.24 -5.87
C GLY A 40 0.60 1.47 -4.73
N PHE A 41 -0.11 0.45 -4.25
CA PHE A 41 0.32 -0.40 -3.13
C PHE A 41 0.19 -1.89 -3.46
N ILE A 42 1.15 -2.68 -2.96
CA ILE A 42 1.14 -4.14 -2.99
C ILE A 42 0.86 -4.64 -1.58
N VAL A 43 -0.18 -5.47 -1.43
CA VAL A 43 -0.59 -6.04 -0.15
C VAL A 43 -0.68 -7.56 -0.27
N GLY A 44 0.31 -8.27 0.26
CA GLY A 44 0.36 -9.73 0.25
C GLY A 44 0.10 -10.33 1.63
N SER A 45 1.05 -10.16 2.55
CA SER A 45 1.03 -10.82 3.86
C SER A 45 -0.23 -10.53 4.69
N ALA A 46 -0.81 -9.33 4.57
CA ALA A 46 -2.05 -8.99 5.26
C ALA A 46 -3.26 -9.74 4.68
N LEU A 47 -3.35 -9.90 3.36
CA LEU A 47 -4.40 -10.68 2.71
C LEU A 47 -4.26 -12.18 3.02
N VAL A 48 -3.02 -12.71 3.04
CA VAL A 48 -2.77 -14.10 3.43
C VAL A 48 -3.21 -14.35 4.88
N LYS A 49 -2.88 -13.45 5.80
CA LYS A 49 -3.34 -13.53 7.21
C LYS A 49 -4.87 -13.43 7.30
N ALA A 50 -5.50 -12.52 6.56
CA ALA A 50 -6.96 -12.41 6.53
C ALA A 50 -7.62 -13.69 6.01
N GLY A 51 -7.00 -14.35 5.01
CA GLY A 51 -7.47 -15.62 4.45
C GLY A 51 -7.54 -16.77 5.45
N GLN A 52 -6.79 -16.71 6.56
CA GLN A 52 -6.93 -17.65 7.68
C GLN A 52 -8.32 -17.60 8.33
N ASN A 53 -9.04 -16.49 8.16
CA ASN A 53 -10.41 -16.28 8.64
C ASN A 53 -11.47 -16.41 7.53
N GLY A 54 -11.10 -16.90 6.34
CA GLY A 54 -11.99 -17.14 5.20
C GLY A 54 -12.02 -16.02 4.15
N ALA A 55 -12.66 -16.32 3.01
CA ALA A 55 -12.68 -15.44 1.84
C ALA A 55 -13.32 -14.06 2.10
N ASN A 56 -14.36 -14.00 2.93
CA ASN A 56 -15.02 -12.74 3.29
C ASN A 56 -14.06 -11.79 4.02
N ALA A 57 -13.18 -12.31 4.89
CA ALA A 57 -12.19 -11.48 5.57
C ALA A 57 -11.16 -10.86 4.60
N VAL A 58 -10.79 -11.59 3.54
CA VAL A 58 -9.94 -11.07 2.46
C VAL A 58 -10.66 -9.96 1.70
N HIS A 59 -11.92 -10.20 1.32
CA HIS A 59 -12.75 -9.22 0.62
C HIS A 59 -12.90 -7.93 1.43
N ASP A 60 -13.27 -8.05 2.71
CA ASP A 60 -13.47 -6.91 3.60
C ASP A 60 -12.20 -6.09 3.78
N LEU A 61 -11.05 -6.75 3.92
CA LEU A 61 -9.76 -6.06 4.03
C LEU A 61 -9.41 -5.34 2.73
N ALA A 62 -9.55 -6.00 1.58
CA ALA A 62 -9.29 -5.41 0.28
C ALA A 62 -10.19 -4.18 0.02
N ALA A 63 -11.48 -4.28 0.33
CA ALA A 63 -12.44 -3.18 0.19
C ALA A 63 -12.08 -2.00 1.10
N ARG A 64 -11.74 -2.24 2.36
CA ARG A 64 -11.32 -1.18 3.30
C ARG A 64 -10.05 -0.46 2.84
N LEU A 65 -9.07 -1.20 2.32
CA LEU A 65 -7.85 -0.63 1.77
C LEU A 65 -8.12 0.19 0.51
N ARG A 66 -8.98 -0.29 -0.39
CA ARG A 66 -9.36 0.44 -1.60
C ARG A 66 -10.06 1.76 -1.25
N ASN A 67 -11.08 1.72 -0.41
CA ASN A 67 -11.84 2.89 0.03
C ASN A 67 -10.97 3.92 0.77
N ALA A 68 -9.81 3.53 1.29
CA ALA A 68 -8.88 4.46 1.92
C ALA A 68 -8.06 5.26 0.90
N LEU A 69 -8.00 4.79 -0.34
CA LEU A 69 -7.24 5.40 -1.44
C LEU A 69 -8.12 6.20 -2.40
N ASP A 70 -9.44 6.08 -2.27
CA ASP A 70 -10.44 6.92 -2.96
C ASP A 70 -10.63 8.23 -2.18
#